data_AF-X1KI13-F1
#
_entry.id   AF-X1KI13-F1
#
_cell.length_a   1.000
_cell.length_b   1.000
_cell.length_c   1.000
_cell.angle_alpha   90.00
_cell.angle_beta   90.00
_cell.angle_gamma   90.00
#
_symmetry.space_group_name_H-M   'P 1'
#
loop_
_entity.id
_entity.type
_entity.pdbx_description
1 polymer ?
#
loop_
_entity_poly.entity_id
_entity_poly.type
_entity_poly.pdbx_seq_one_letter_code
_entity_poly.pdbx_strand_id
1 'polypeptide(L)'
;MDIKLDPTVIKTKSIEIALEFLRNTMKKHCNMELNISETGSPDLIIKIRPYIQKDSISEPSGYRFTPSKGNTPALLEGESSSGITGGLIYLGEHIAVNGSYPDYIQREPVFDLRLAS
;
A
#
# COMPACT_ATOMS: atom_id res chain seq x y z
N MET A 1 1.54 -0.80 -14.98
CA MET A 1 0.93 -0.17 -13.79
C MET A 1 1.84 0.94 -13.32
N ASP A 2 1.30 2.14 -13.18
CA ASP A 2 2.01 3.31 -12.68
C ASP A 2 1.62 3.62 -11.23
N ILE A 3 2.61 3.67 -10.34
CA ILE A 3 2.44 4.02 -8.91
C ILE A 3 3.01 5.40 -8.65
N LYS A 4 2.25 6.23 -7.93
CA LYS A 4 2.74 7.49 -7.36
C LYS A 4 2.94 7.34 -5.86
N LEU A 5 4.14 7.65 -5.39
CA LEU A 5 4.43 7.84 -3.97
C LEU A 5 4.15 9.29 -3.61
N ASP A 6 3.24 9.52 -2.67
CA ASP A 6 2.99 10.84 -2.12
C ASP A 6 4.23 11.31 -1.32
N PRO A 7 4.56 12.62 -1.29
CA PRO A 7 5.72 13.14 -0.55
C PRO A 7 5.72 12.80 0.94
N THR A 8 4.56 12.49 1.52
CA THR A 8 4.45 12.03 2.91
C THR A 8 5.09 10.66 3.15
N VAL A 9 5.31 9.86 2.11
CA VAL A 9 5.94 8.54 2.21
C VAL A 9 7.45 8.68 2.37
N ILE A 10 7.95 8.48 3.59
CA ILE A 10 9.39 8.42 3.85
C ILE A 10 9.94 7.14 3.21
N LYS A 11 10.80 7.28 2.21
CA LYS A 11 11.47 6.16 1.53
C LYS A 11 12.38 5.43 2.52
N THR A 12 11.92 4.28 3.01
CA THR A 12 12.68 3.39 3.88
C THR A 12 12.98 2.10 3.14
N LYS A 13 14.04 1.39 3.56
CA LYS A 13 14.41 0.08 3.01
C LYS A 13 13.24 -0.93 3.04
N SER A 14 12.40 -0.87 4.07
CA SER A 14 11.21 -1.73 4.19
C SER A 14 10.16 -1.45 3.11
N ILE A 15 9.94 -0.18 2.75
CA ILE A 15 9.02 0.19 1.68
C ILE A 15 9.59 -0.21 0.33
N GLU A 16 10.89 -0.04 0.11
CA GLU A 16 11.56 -0.45 -1.13
C GLU A 16 11.45 -1.97 -1.35
N ILE A 17 11.69 -2.76 -0.30
CA ILE A 17 11.52 -4.22 -0.35
C ILE A 17 10.06 -4.60 -0.65
N ALA A 18 9.10 -3.93 -0.02
CA ALA A 18 7.68 -4.20 -0.25
C ALA A 18 7.22 -3.81 -1.67
N LEU A 19 7.75 -2.71 -2.23
CA LEU A 19 7.53 -2.31 -3.62
C LEU A 19 8.14 -3.31 -4.60
N GLU A 20 9.33 -3.81 -4.32
CA GLU A 20 9.97 -4.84 -5.15
C GLU A 20 9.21 -6.17 -5.09
N PHE A 21 8.70 -6.56 -3.92
CA PHE A 21 7.80 -7.70 -3.79
C PHE A 21 6.53 -7.52 -4.64
N LEU A 22 5.88 -6.35 -4.57
CA LEU A 22 4.71 -6.05 -5.38
C LEU A 22 5.04 -6.06 -6.88
N ARG A 23 6.17 -5.49 -7.29
CA ARG A 23 6.63 -5.50 -8.70
C ARG A 23 6.79 -6.93 -9.22
N ASN A 24 7.48 -7.79 -8.47
CA ASN A 24 7.66 -9.19 -8.83
C ASN A 24 6.33 -9.94 -8.91
N THR A 25 5.42 -9.63 -8.00
CA THR A 25 4.08 -10.22 -7.98
C THR A 25 3.25 -9.82 -9.20
N MET A 26 3.20 -8.52 -9.52
CA MET A 26 2.51 -8.00 -10.71
C MET A 26 3.07 -8.59 -12.00
N LYS A 27 4.41 -8.70 -12.11
CA LYS A 27 5.05 -9.29 -13.28
C LYS A 27 4.72 -10.77 -13.42
N LYS A 28 4.76 -11.53 -12.32
CA LYS A 28 4.56 -12.98 -12.33
C LYS A 28 3.09 -13.37 -12.50
N HIS A 29 2.17 -12.69 -11.82
CA HIS A 29 0.77 -13.10 -11.72
C HIS A 29 -0.16 -12.32 -12.66
N CYS A 30 0.21 -11.10 -13.06
CA CYS A 30 -0.59 -10.25 -13.94
C CYS A 30 0.08 -9.94 -15.27
N ASN A 31 1.30 -10.46 -15.52
CA ASN A 31 2.13 -10.11 -16.68
C ASN A 31 2.25 -8.57 -16.89
N MET A 32 2.34 -7.83 -15.79
CA MET A 32 2.28 -6.38 -15.78
C MET A 32 3.51 -5.80 -15.09
N GLU A 33 4.17 -4.84 -15.74
CA GLU A 33 5.28 -4.12 -15.13
C GLU A 33 4.78 -2.98 -14.21
N LEU A 34 5.43 -2.84 -13.06
CA LEU A 34 5.14 -1.81 -12.07
C LEU A 34 6.23 -0.75 -12.14
N ASN A 35 5.82 0.47 -12.51
CA ASN A 35 6.66 1.65 -12.60
C ASN A 35 6.31 2.62 -11.48
N ILE A 36 7.32 3.27 -10.92
CA ILE A 36 7.12 4.37 -9.97
C ILE A 36 7.28 5.65 -10.78
N SER A 37 6.19 6.37 -10.97
CA SER A 37 6.17 7.63 -11.74
C SER A 37 5.76 8.79 -10.86
N GLU A 38 6.50 9.89 -10.97
CA GLU A 38 6.15 11.17 -10.34
C GLU A 38 5.25 12.02 -11.25
N THR A 39 5.13 11.65 -12.53
CA THR A 39 4.38 12.38 -13.56
C THR A 39 3.26 11.53 -14.16
N GLY A 40 2.19 12.18 -14.61
CA GLY A 40 1.05 11.52 -15.26
C GLY A 40 -0.07 11.09 -14.31
N SER A 41 -0.95 10.21 -14.80
CA SER A 41 -2.11 9.67 -14.10
C SER A 41 -1.78 8.28 -13.55
N PRO A 42 -1.47 8.14 -12.24
CA PRO A 42 -1.12 6.84 -11.68
C PRO A 42 -2.35 5.92 -11.60
N ASP A 43 -2.12 4.60 -11.54
CA ASP A 43 -3.15 3.60 -11.21
C ASP A 43 -3.37 3.50 -9.69
N LEU A 44 -2.29 3.72 -8.91
CA LEU A 44 -2.28 3.65 -7.44
C LEU A 44 -1.48 4.80 -6.85
N ILE A 45 -2.04 5.45 -5.84
CA ILE A 45 -1.34 6.43 -5.00
C ILE A 45 -1.10 5.82 -3.63
N ILE A 46 0.14 5.90 -3.16
CA ILE A 46 0.55 5.46 -1.82
C ILE A 46 0.86 6.70 -0.99
N LYS A 47 0.25 6.85 0.19
CA LYS A 47 0.46 8.02 1.05
C LYS A 47 0.41 7.70 2.53
N ILE A 48 1.22 8.42 3.32
CA ILE A 48 1.11 8.37 4.77
C ILE A 48 0.07 9.42 5.19
N ARG A 49 -1.01 8.97 5.83
CA ARG A 49 -2.04 9.85 6.39
C ARG A 49 -1.98 9.70 7.92
N PRO A 50 -1.23 10.56 8.63
CA PRO A 50 -1.18 10.49 10.09
C PRO A 50 -2.53 10.93 10.68
N TYR A 51 -3.08 10.12 11.58
CA TYR A 51 -4.02 10.25 12.71
C TYR A 51 -5.02 11.42 12.86
N ILE A 52 -4.99 12.45 12.02
CA ILE A 52 -5.65 13.75 12.30
C ILE A 52 -7.14 13.74 11.90
N GLN A 53 -7.70 12.63 11.38
CA GLN A 53 -9.12 12.56 11.00
C GLN A 53 -9.88 11.49 11.79
N LYS A 54 -11.02 11.86 12.38
CA LYS A 54 -11.86 11.05 13.29
C LYS A 54 -12.39 9.68 12.77
N ASP A 55 -12.07 9.31 11.54
CA ASP A 55 -12.38 8.01 10.90
C ASP A 55 -11.10 7.26 10.48
N SER A 56 -9.99 7.50 11.20
CA SER A 56 -8.64 7.02 10.85
C SER A 56 -8.31 5.65 11.39
N ILE A 57 -7.28 5.07 10.77
CA ILE A 57 -6.59 3.90 11.28
C ILE A 57 -5.93 4.31 12.61
N SER A 58 -6.21 3.61 13.70
CA SER A 58 -5.71 4.02 15.02
C SER A 58 -4.33 3.45 15.37
N GLU A 59 -3.73 2.65 14.51
CA GLU A 59 -2.50 1.93 14.82
C GLU A 59 -1.37 2.31 13.85
N PRO A 60 -0.12 2.56 14.32
CA PRO A 60 0.99 2.93 13.46
C PRO A 60 1.26 1.97 12.30
N SER A 61 0.97 0.68 12.50
CA SER A 61 1.12 -0.38 11.49
C SER A 61 -0.17 -0.68 10.73
N GLY A 62 -1.24 0.05 10.99
CA GLY A 62 -2.48 -0.11 10.24
C GLY A 62 -2.42 0.56 8.88
N TYR A 63 -3.27 0.09 7.97
CA TYR A 63 -3.38 0.55 6.60
C TYR A 63 -4.80 0.40 6.08
N ARG A 64 -5.10 1.14 5.01
CA ARG A 64 -6.36 1.11 4.29
C ARG A 64 -6.09 1.11 2.80
N PHE A 65 -6.80 0.25 2.09
CA PHE A 65 -6.87 0.28 0.64
C PHE A 65 -8.26 0.74 0.20
N THR A 66 -8.29 1.67 -0.75
CA THR A 66 -9.50 2.12 -1.42
C THR A 66 -9.35 1.82 -2.92
N PRO A 67 -10.24 1.03 -3.53
CA PRO A 67 -10.17 0.73 -4.96
C PRO A 67 -10.41 1.99 -5.81
N SER A 68 -10.01 1.93 -7.08
CA SER A 68 -10.25 3.03 -8.02
C SER A 68 -11.75 3.29 -8.19
N LYS A 69 -12.12 4.56 -8.41
CA LYS A 69 -13.51 4.98 -8.64
C LYS A 69 -13.59 6.02 -9.74
N GLY A 70 -14.09 5.61 -10.90
CA GLY A 70 -14.11 6.46 -12.11
C GLY A 70 -12.69 6.84 -12.53
N ASN A 71 -12.42 8.14 -12.60
CA ASN A 71 -11.09 8.67 -12.93
C ASN A 71 -10.16 8.79 -11.70
N THR A 72 -10.59 8.33 -10.54
CA THR A 72 -9.80 8.39 -9.31
C THR A 72 -8.95 7.12 -9.19
N PRO A 73 -7.63 7.24 -9.02
CA PRO A 73 -6.76 6.08 -8.81
C PRO A 73 -7.07 5.36 -7.52
N ALA A 74 -6.65 4.10 -7.43
CA ALA A 74 -6.67 3.37 -6.17
C ALA A 74 -5.77 4.08 -5.14
N LEU A 75 -6.08 3.92 -3.85
CA LEU A 75 -5.32 4.52 -2.76
C LEU A 75 -4.86 3.44 -1.80
N LEU A 76 -3.57 3.45 -1.46
CA LEU A 76 -3.05 2.78 -0.28
C LEU A 76 -2.62 3.84 0.75
N GLU A 77 -3.27 3.82 1.90
CA GLU A 77 -3.02 4.73 3.00
C GLU A 77 -2.45 3.95 4.18
N GLY A 78 -1.43 4.49 4.83
CA GLY A 78 -0.89 3.95 6.07
C GLY A 78 -0.65 5.06 7.08
N GLU A 79 -0.66 4.72 8.37
CA GLU A 79 -0.40 5.69 9.45
C GLU A 79 1.10 5.98 9.60
N SER A 80 1.96 5.05 9.16
CA SER A 80 3.41 5.20 9.17
C SER A 80 4.04 4.36 8.05
N SER A 81 5.38 4.38 7.96
CA SER A 81 6.11 3.50 7.05
C SER A 81 5.80 2.01 7.27
N SER A 82 5.56 1.57 8.51
CA SER A 82 5.21 0.16 8.78
C SER A 82 3.83 -0.19 8.23
N GLY A 83 2.86 0.71 8.36
CA GLY A 83 1.53 0.58 7.75
C GLY A 83 1.60 0.48 6.23
N ILE A 84 2.40 1.34 5.58
CA ILE A 84 2.63 1.27 4.13
C ILE A 84 3.28 -0.04 3.72
N THR A 85 4.33 -0.48 4.43
CA THR A 85 4.98 -1.77 4.16
C THR A 85 3.99 -2.93 4.30
N GLY A 86 3.21 -2.98 5.37
CA GLY A 86 2.20 -4.00 5.59
C GLY A 86 1.11 -4.01 4.52
N GLY A 87 0.64 -2.83 4.12
CA GLY A 87 -0.36 -2.68 3.07
C GLY A 87 0.14 -3.12 1.68
N LEU A 88 1.40 -2.81 1.35
CA LEU A 88 2.05 -3.25 0.10
C LEU A 88 2.21 -4.76 0.03
N ILE A 89 2.64 -5.38 1.13
CA ILE A 89 2.76 -6.85 1.22
C ILE A 89 1.38 -7.49 1.05
N TYR A 90 0.38 -6.99 1.77
CA TYR A 90 -1.00 -7.49 1.65
C TYR A 90 -1.54 -7.37 0.22
N LEU A 91 -1.32 -6.23 -0.45
CA LEU A 91 -1.74 -6.05 -1.84
C LEU A 91 -1.08 -7.06 -2.77
N GLY A 92 0.22 -7.28 -2.62
CA GLY A 92 0.94 -8.30 -3.39
C GLY A 92 0.34 -9.68 -3.17
N GLU A 93 0.19 -10.13 -1.92
CA GLU A 93 -0.42 -11.42 -1.59
C GLU A 93 -1.83 -11.56 -2.18
N HIS A 94 -2.66 -10.53 -2.04
CA HIS A 94 -4.02 -10.54 -2.57
C HIS A 94 -4.04 -10.67 -4.10
N ILE A 95 -3.18 -9.94 -4.81
CA ILE A 95 -3.06 -10.01 -6.27
C ILE A 95 -2.49 -11.36 -6.71
N ALA A 96 -1.52 -11.93 -5.98
CA ALA A 96 -0.96 -13.24 -6.28
C ALA A 96 -2.03 -14.35 -6.27
N VAL A 97 -3.02 -14.22 -5.38
CA VAL A 97 -4.13 -15.17 -5.22
C VAL A 97 -5.28 -14.88 -6.18
N ASN A 98 -5.71 -13.61 -6.29
CA ASN A 98 -6.96 -13.22 -6.97
C ASN A 98 -6.75 -12.57 -8.35
N GLY A 99 -5.51 -12.25 -8.73
CA GLY A 99 -5.18 -11.59 -10.00
C GLY A 99 -5.70 -10.16 -10.15
N SER A 100 -6.22 -9.55 -9.08
CA SER A 100 -6.86 -8.23 -9.09
C SER A 100 -6.68 -7.51 -7.76
N TYR A 101 -6.97 -6.21 -7.70
CA TYR A 101 -6.99 -5.47 -6.44
C TYR A 101 -8.09 -5.95 -5.51
N PRO A 102 -7.88 -5.86 -4.18
CA PRO A 102 -8.95 -6.07 -3.24
C PRO A 102 -10.03 -4.98 -3.39
N ASP A 103 -11.23 -5.27 -2.87
CA ASP A 103 -12.20 -4.23 -2.55
C ASP A 103 -11.68 -3.34 -1.41
N TYR A 104 -12.53 -2.40 -0.96
CA TYR A 104 -12.22 -1.60 0.23
C TYR A 104 -11.79 -2.50 1.40
N ILE A 105 -10.66 -2.17 2.02
CA ILE A 105 -10.21 -2.83 3.23
C ILE A 105 -9.51 -1.85 4.17
N GLN A 106 -9.75 -2.00 5.46
CA GLN A 106 -9.01 -1.35 6.53
C GLN A 106 -8.53 -2.43 7.49
N ARG A 107 -7.23 -2.43 7.80
CA ARG A 107 -6.60 -3.39 8.71
C ARG A 107 -5.78 -2.65 9.74
N GLU A 108 -6.00 -3.04 10.99
CA GLU A 108 -5.25 -2.58 12.15
C GLU A 108 -4.77 -3.82 12.92
N PRO A 109 -3.51 -3.86 13.37
CA PRO A 109 -3.08 -4.91 14.27
C PRO A 109 -3.91 -4.87 15.55
N VAL A 110 -4.49 -6.01 15.92
CA VAL A 110 -5.25 -6.16 17.17
C VAL A 110 -4.32 -6.21 18.39
N PHE A 111 -3.03 -6.52 18.17
CA PHE A 111 -2.02 -6.66 19.21
C PHE A 111 -0.69 -6.02 18.79
N ASP A 112 -0.16 -5.10 19.59
CA ASP A 112 1.23 -4.63 19.50
C ASP A 112 2.14 -5.61 20.27
N LEU A 113 2.33 -6.80 19.70
CA LEU A 113 3.26 -7.79 20.25
C LEU A 113 4.68 -7.44 19.82
N ARG A 114 5.37 -6.66 20.67
CA ARG A 114 6.84 -6.60 20.63
C ARG A 114 7.39 -7.93 21.14
N LEU A 115 7.66 -8.87 20.23
CA LEU A 115 8.48 -10.03 20.56
C LEU A 115 9.88 -9.50 20.88
N ALA A 116 10.20 -9.42 22.17
CA ALA A 116 11.50 -8.99 22.67
C ALA A 116 12.58 -9.90 22.06
N SER A 117 13.64 -9.27 21.57
CA SER A 117 14.84 -9.91 21.01
C SER A 117 15.57 -10.76 22.04
#